data_AF-B7PYN8-F1
#
_entry.id   AF-B7PYN8-F1
#
_cell.length_a   1.000
_cell.length_b   1.000
_cell.length_c   1.000
_cell.angle_alpha   90.00
_cell.angle_beta   90.00
_cell.angle_gamma   90.00
#
_symmetry.space_group_name_H-M   'P 1'
#
loop_
_entity.id
_entity.type
_entity.pdbx_description
1 polymer ?
#
loop_
_entity_poly.entity_id
_entity_poly.type
_entity_poly.pdbx_seq_one_letter_code
_entity_poly.pdbx_strand_id
1 'polypeptide(L)'
;MDLAGGPVDSSHMAASHHAARENGTWATEPFMEIEEGEFAKASSPILFLFVSFILGALVRFLLKRLSIPLPYTVVVFVFGAIMGLVSHYYESLQVYTYLARIDPKLLLHMFLPILIFESAFAMDAHTFVRCFSQCILMAVPGLLICSGLTAFLSVNLFVSYQWTWHSALLFGSILSATDPVAVVALLRDVGGKLLNVGELVRWQATSRLATRVLASELRGVKEFAARAGSTSKILTTIIDGEALLNDGSAIVIYEVLMELAMPGKSMTGKYTPSTLGDP
;
A
#
# COMPACT_ATOMS: atom_id res chain seq x y z
N MET A 1 -72.84 31.48 -32.88
CA MET A 1 -72.66 32.83 -32.32
C MET A 1 -71.18 32.99 -32.07
N ASP A 2 -70.42 33.26 -33.14
CA ASP A 2 -70.03 34.60 -33.64
C ASP A 2 -68.68 34.97 -33.02
N LEU A 3 -67.55 34.83 -33.73
CA LEU A 3 -66.96 35.67 -34.81
C LEU A 3 -66.06 36.81 -34.26
N ALA A 4 -64.98 37.04 -35.02
CA ALA A 4 -63.95 38.10 -34.96
C ALA A 4 -62.70 37.78 -34.09
N GLY A 5 -61.46 37.73 -34.60
CA GLY A 5 -60.88 38.32 -35.80
C GLY A 5 -60.13 39.61 -35.46
N GLY A 6 -58.85 39.51 -35.07
CA GLY A 6 -57.93 40.63 -34.89
C GLY A 6 -56.57 40.30 -35.54
N PRO A 7 -55.89 41.26 -36.19
CA PRO A 7 -54.79 40.97 -37.12
C PRO A 7 -53.47 40.65 -36.39
N VAL A 8 -52.76 39.64 -36.88
CA VAL A 8 -51.37 39.35 -36.47
C VAL A 8 -50.46 40.34 -37.18
N ASP A 9 -49.82 41.21 -36.40
CA ASP A 9 -48.88 42.22 -36.86
C ASP A 9 -47.62 41.56 -37.44
N SER A 10 -47.46 41.67 -38.76
CA SER A 10 -46.37 41.05 -39.54
C SER A 10 -45.10 41.93 -39.60
N SER A 11 -45.07 43.06 -38.90
CA SER A 11 -43.94 43.98 -38.89
C SER A 11 -42.77 43.54 -37.99
N HIS A 12 -43.00 42.61 -37.04
CA HIS A 12 -41.95 42.15 -36.12
C HIS A 12 -41.09 40.98 -36.63
N MET A 13 -41.51 40.23 -37.66
CA MET A 13 -40.70 39.14 -38.23
C MET A 13 -39.73 39.60 -39.34
N ALA A 14 -39.93 40.78 -39.92
CA ALA A 14 -39.04 41.29 -40.97
C ALA A 14 -37.73 41.90 -40.42
N ALA A 15 -37.70 42.28 -39.14
CA ALA A 15 -36.52 42.88 -38.51
C ALA A 15 -35.45 41.86 -38.07
N SER A 16 -35.83 40.60 -37.83
CA SER A 16 -34.89 39.57 -37.35
C SER A 16 -34.07 38.90 -38.46
N HIS A 17 -34.48 39.03 -39.72
CA HIS A 17 -33.73 38.46 -40.86
C HIS A 17 -32.67 39.39 -41.45
N HIS A 18 -32.69 40.68 -41.14
CA HIS A 18 -31.72 41.65 -41.67
C HIS A 18 -30.50 41.90 -40.78
N ALA A 19 -30.53 41.47 -39.51
CA ALA A 19 -29.41 41.67 -38.57
C ALA A 19 -28.33 40.56 -38.63
N ALA A 20 -28.55 39.49 -39.39
CA ALA A 20 -27.65 38.33 -39.44
C ALA A 20 -26.66 38.35 -40.62
N ARG A 21 -26.45 39.50 -41.26
CA ARG A 21 -25.68 39.58 -42.52
C ARG A 21 -24.53 40.59 -42.53
N GLU A 22 -24.03 40.98 -41.36
CA GLU A 22 -22.79 41.74 -41.25
C GLU A 22 -21.87 41.05 -40.25
N ASN A 23 -20.63 40.77 -40.69
CA ASN A 23 -19.51 40.09 -40.01
C ASN A 23 -19.28 38.62 -40.40
N GLY A 24 -19.07 38.36 -41.70
CA GLY A 24 -17.72 38.51 -42.28
C GLY A 24 -16.50 37.83 -41.63
N THR A 25 -16.61 37.03 -40.57
CA THR A 25 -15.48 36.28 -40.02
C THR A 25 -15.95 34.93 -39.49
N TRP A 26 -15.63 33.88 -40.25
CA TRP A 26 -15.65 32.49 -39.81
C TRP A 26 -14.42 32.41 -38.94
N ALA A 27 -14.60 32.81 -37.67
CA ALA A 27 -13.65 32.46 -36.64
C ALA A 27 -13.46 30.96 -36.76
N THR A 28 -12.28 30.55 -37.20
CA THR A 28 -11.78 29.21 -36.97
C THR A 28 -11.66 29.08 -35.47
N GLU A 29 -12.76 28.75 -34.80
CA GLU A 29 -12.73 28.18 -33.46
C GLU A 29 -11.69 27.05 -33.51
N PRO A 30 -10.65 27.05 -32.66
CA PRO A 30 -9.63 26.02 -32.69
C PRO A 30 -10.30 24.70 -32.26
N PHE A 31 -10.76 23.94 -33.25
CA PHE A 31 -11.52 22.70 -33.06
C PHE A 31 -10.66 21.52 -32.53
N MET A 32 -9.38 21.69 -32.19
CA MET A 32 -8.53 20.52 -31.90
C MET A 32 -7.31 20.78 -31.01
N GLU A 33 -7.47 21.51 -29.91
CA GLU A 33 -6.42 21.57 -28.86
C GLU A 33 -6.91 21.19 -27.45
N ILE A 34 -8.22 20.97 -27.25
CA ILE A 34 -8.79 20.71 -25.92
C ILE A 34 -8.83 19.20 -25.57
N GLU A 35 -8.87 18.29 -26.55
CA GLU A 35 -8.91 16.83 -26.26
C GLU A 35 -7.54 16.24 -25.87
N GLU A 36 -6.41 16.71 -26.43
CA GLU A 36 -5.10 16.08 -26.17
C GLU A 36 -4.64 16.25 -24.70
N GLY A 37 -4.92 17.41 -24.09
CA GLY A 37 -4.56 17.70 -22.71
C GLY A 37 -5.36 16.92 -21.67
N GLU A 38 -6.66 16.71 -21.91
CA GLU A 38 -7.52 15.94 -21.01
C GLU A 38 -7.26 14.43 -21.11
N PHE A 39 -7.03 13.90 -22.31
CA PHE A 39 -6.60 12.50 -22.49
C PHE A 39 -5.22 12.24 -21.89
N ALA A 40 -4.27 13.16 -22.01
CA ALA A 40 -2.95 13.06 -21.37
C ALA A 40 -3.07 13.05 -19.83
N LYS A 41 -3.99 13.84 -19.27
CA LYS A 41 -4.24 13.90 -17.82
C LYS A 41 -4.96 12.65 -17.31
N ALA A 42 -5.92 12.12 -18.08
CA ALA A 42 -6.66 10.89 -17.75
C ALA A 42 -5.83 9.61 -17.91
N SER A 43 -4.87 9.58 -18.85
CA SER A 43 -3.97 8.44 -19.07
C SER A 43 -2.75 8.44 -18.14
N SER A 44 -2.39 9.59 -17.56
CA SER A 44 -1.27 9.75 -16.63
C SER A 44 -1.23 8.72 -15.49
N PRO A 45 -2.36 8.32 -14.86
CA PRO A 45 -2.33 7.38 -13.75
C PRO A 45 -2.02 5.94 -14.22
N ILE A 46 -2.60 5.54 -15.35
CA ILE A 46 -2.41 4.20 -15.91
C ILE A 46 -0.96 4.04 -16.37
N LEU A 47 -0.42 5.06 -17.05
CA LEU A 47 0.99 5.07 -17.46
C LEU A 47 1.93 4.98 -16.27
N PHE A 48 1.66 5.72 -15.19
CA PHE A 48 2.45 5.63 -13.96
C PHE A 48 2.44 4.22 -13.36
N LEU A 49 1.29 3.54 -13.32
CA LEU A 49 1.21 2.15 -12.84
C LEU A 49 2.02 1.19 -13.71
N PHE A 50 1.88 1.28 -15.04
CA PHE A 50 2.64 0.44 -15.97
C PHE A 50 4.15 0.65 -15.83
N VAL A 51 4.60 1.92 -15.79
CA VAL A 51 6.02 2.25 -15.61
C VAL A 51 6.52 1.74 -14.26
N SER A 52 5.74 1.90 -13.19
CA SER A 52 6.10 1.42 -11.85
C SER A 52 6.27 -0.11 -11.82
N PHE A 53 5.38 -0.86 -12.49
CA PHE A 53 5.49 -2.32 -12.58
C PHE A 53 6.69 -2.77 -13.42
N ILE A 54 6.94 -2.12 -14.57
CA ILE A 54 8.11 -2.42 -15.41
C ILE A 54 9.40 -2.14 -14.64
N LEU A 55 9.46 -1.02 -13.92
CA LEU A 55 10.61 -0.63 -13.13
C LEU A 55 10.84 -1.59 -11.96
N GLY A 56 9.79 -2.01 -11.27
CA GLY A 56 9.87 -3.07 -10.26
C GLY A 56 10.40 -4.39 -10.84
N ALA A 57 9.88 -4.82 -11.99
CA ALA A 57 10.36 -6.01 -12.68
C ALA A 57 11.84 -5.89 -13.09
N LEU A 58 12.26 -4.72 -13.57
CA LEU A 58 13.64 -4.42 -13.92
C LEU A 58 14.55 -4.46 -12.69
N VAL A 59 14.17 -3.84 -11.58
CA VAL A 59 14.91 -3.89 -10.30
C VAL A 59 15.05 -5.34 -9.85
N ARG A 60 13.97 -6.13 -9.88
CA ARG A 60 14.02 -7.56 -9.53
C ARG A 60 14.97 -8.34 -10.43
N PHE A 61 14.95 -8.07 -11.73
CA PHE A 61 15.85 -8.71 -12.70
C PHE A 61 17.31 -8.33 -12.45
N LEU A 62 17.60 -7.04 -12.23
CA LEU A 62 18.94 -6.54 -11.95
C LEU A 62 19.50 -7.10 -10.65
N LEU A 63 18.72 -7.14 -9.56
CA LEU A 63 19.16 -7.70 -8.28
C LEU A 63 19.54 -9.17 -8.41
N LYS A 64 18.76 -9.96 -9.17
CA LYS A 64 19.08 -11.36 -9.45
C LYS A 64 20.33 -11.50 -10.31
N ARG A 65 20.51 -10.65 -11.32
CA ARG A 65 21.66 -10.71 -12.24
C ARG A 65 22.96 -10.26 -11.58
N LEU A 66 22.90 -9.25 -10.72
CA LEU A 66 24.03 -8.70 -9.96
C LEU A 66 24.32 -9.48 -8.66
N SER A 67 23.52 -10.51 -8.35
CA SER A 67 23.65 -11.35 -7.15
C SER A 67 23.76 -10.56 -5.84
N ILE A 68 23.03 -9.45 -5.73
CA ILE A 68 23.04 -8.58 -4.55
C ILE A 68 22.20 -9.25 -3.45
N PRO A 69 22.74 -9.44 -2.23
CA PRO A 69 22.06 -10.14 -1.13
C PRO A 69 21.05 -9.24 -0.37
N LEU A 70 20.30 -8.39 -1.09
CA LEU A 70 19.31 -7.48 -0.51
C LEU A 70 17.88 -7.93 -0.84
N PRO A 71 16.94 -7.85 0.13
CA PRO A 71 15.53 -8.09 -0.14
C PRO A 71 15.00 -7.11 -1.18
N TYR A 72 14.28 -7.62 -2.19
CA TYR A 72 13.70 -6.79 -3.26
C TYR A 72 12.79 -5.68 -2.73
N THR A 73 12.03 -5.96 -1.68
CA THR A 73 11.11 -5.00 -1.03
C THR A 73 11.85 -3.76 -0.52
N VAL A 74 13.00 -3.94 0.13
CA VAL A 74 13.83 -2.85 0.65
C VAL A 74 14.35 -1.97 -0.49
N VAL A 75 14.79 -2.58 -1.59
CA VAL A 75 15.34 -1.84 -2.73
C VAL A 75 14.26 -1.01 -3.42
N VAL A 76 13.07 -1.59 -3.64
CA VAL A 76 11.93 -0.85 -4.22
C VAL A 76 11.45 0.25 -3.29
N PHE A 77 11.44 0.02 -1.97
CA PHE A 77 11.10 1.05 -0.99
C PHE A 77 12.06 2.24 -1.06
N VAL A 78 13.38 1.99 -1.03
CA VAL A 78 14.40 3.05 -1.15
C VAL A 78 14.27 3.80 -2.47
N PHE A 79 14.06 3.07 -3.57
CA PHE A 79 13.85 3.68 -4.87
C PHE A 79 12.59 4.58 -4.90
N GLY A 80 11.48 4.10 -4.35
CA GLY A 80 10.24 4.88 -4.21
C GLY A 80 10.42 6.12 -3.33
N ALA A 81 11.15 6.01 -2.22
CA ALA A 81 11.46 7.14 -1.35
C ALA A 81 12.31 8.20 -2.07
N ILE A 82 13.34 7.78 -2.82
CA ILE A 82 14.16 8.68 -3.64
C ILE A 82 13.30 9.36 -4.71
N MET A 83 12.47 8.60 -5.44
CA MET A 83 11.56 9.16 -6.44
C MET A 83 10.56 10.15 -5.84
N GLY A 84 10.02 9.87 -4.66
CA GLY A 84 9.13 10.77 -3.92
C GLY A 84 9.84 12.06 -3.51
N LEU A 85 11.08 11.96 -3.02
CA LEU A 85 11.90 13.12 -2.66
C LEU A 85 12.26 13.95 -3.89
N VAL A 86 12.67 13.32 -4.99
CA VAL A 86 13.01 13.99 -6.26
C VAL A 86 11.78 14.70 -6.84
N SER A 87 10.59 14.09 -6.78
CA SER A 87 9.33 14.73 -7.20
C SER A 87 8.99 16.00 -6.42
N HIS A 88 9.45 16.10 -5.17
CA HIS A 88 9.29 17.33 -4.39
C HIS A 88 10.11 18.49 -4.96
N TYR A 89 11.31 18.22 -5.50
CA TYR A 89 12.19 19.24 -6.05
C TYR A 89 11.91 19.61 -7.51
N TYR A 90 11.34 18.69 -8.31
CA TYR A 90 11.07 18.91 -9.73
C TYR A 90 9.58 18.88 -10.05
N GLU A 91 9.00 20.05 -10.32
CA GLU A 91 7.56 20.23 -10.59
C GLU A 91 7.08 19.43 -11.81
N SER A 92 7.93 19.26 -12.83
CA SER A 92 7.62 18.46 -14.02
C SER A 92 7.35 16.98 -13.72
N LEU A 93 7.88 16.43 -12.62
CA LEU A 93 7.63 15.05 -12.21
C LEU A 93 6.34 14.89 -11.38
N GLN A 94 5.77 15.99 -10.89
CA GLN A 94 4.59 15.95 -10.03
C GLN A 94 3.36 15.42 -10.78
N VAL A 95 3.25 15.72 -12.08
CA VAL A 95 2.17 15.23 -12.96
C VAL A 95 2.10 13.70 -12.95
N TYR A 96 3.24 13.03 -12.96
CA TYR A 96 3.31 11.57 -12.97
C TYR A 96 3.17 10.96 -11.57
N THR A 97 3.64 11.65 -10.53
CA THR A 97 3.56 11.16 -9.14
C THR A 97 2.25 11.47 -8.43
N TYR A 98 1.23 11.97 -9.13
CA TYR A 98 -0.08 12.28 -8.53
C TYR A 98 -0.70 11.08 -7.79
N LEU A 99 -0.60 9.88 -8.38
CA LEU A 99 -1.04 8.62 -7.73
C LEU A 99 -0.30 8.32 -6.43
N ALA A 100 0.97 8.72 -6.30
CA ALA A 100 1.75 8.50 -5.09
C ALA A 100 1.34 9.43 -3.93
N ARG A 101 0.54 10.47 -4.20
CA ARG A 101 0.01 11.41 -3.20
C ARG A 101 -1.40 11.06 -2.72
N ILE A 102 -1.94 9.90 -3.12
CA ILE A 102 -3.22 9.41 -2.61
C ILE A 102 -3.15 9.28 -1.09
N ASP A 103 -4.24 9.65 -0.42
CA ASP A 103 -4.37 9.50 1.02
C ASP A 103 -4.05 8.04 1.43
N PRO A 104 -3.07 7.80 2.30
CA PRO A 104 -2.72 6.47 2.78
C PRO A 104 -3.93 5.68 3.31
N LYS A 105 -4.92 6.38 3.89
CA LYS A 105 -6.15 5.78 4.39
C LYS A 105 -7.00 5.19 3.27
N LEU A 106 -7.10 5.85 2.12
CA LEU A 106 -7.82 5.34 0.95
C LEU A 106 -7.11 4.12 0.36
N LEU A 107 -5.77 4.16 0.33
CA LEU A 107 -4.97 3.03 -0.10
C LEU A 107 -5.23 1.82 0.82
N LEU A 108 -5.19 2.03 2.13
CA LEU A 108 -5.46 0.99 3.12
C LEU A 108 -6.88 0.41 2.99
N HIS A 109 -7.91 1.26 2.88
CA HIS A 109 -9.30 0.79 2.73
C HIS A 109 -9.57 0.08 1.40
N MET A 110 -8.85 0.43 0.34
CA MET A 110 -9.00 -0.20 -0.98
C MET A 110 -8.26 -1.54 -1.05
N PHE A 111 -7.00 -1.58 -0.60
CA PHE A 111 -6.15 -2.75 -0.77
C PHE A 111 -6.26 -3.75 0.39
N LEU A 112 -6.52 -3.32 1.63
CA LEU A 112 -6.56 -4.22 2.78
C LEU A 112 -7.63 -5.31 2.65
N PRO A 113 -8.87 -5.04 2.22
CA PRO A 113 -9.87 -6.10 2.02
C PRO A 113 -9.42 -7.11 0.95
N ILE A 114 -8.75 -6.63 -0.10
CA ILE A 114 -8.25 -7.47 -1.20
C ILE A 114 -7.11 -8.37 -0.69
N LEU A 115 -6.17 -7.81 0.08
CA LEU A 115 -5.03 -8.53 0.64
C LEU A 115 -5.47 -9.57 1.70
N ILE A 116 -6.34 -9.17 2.63
CA ILE A 116 -6.88 -10.09 3.66
C ILE A 116 -7.66 -11.22 2.98
N PHE A 117 -8.47 -10.92 1.96
CA PHE A 117 -9.22 -11.95 1.24
C PHE A 117 -8.30 -12.91 0.48
N GLU A 118 -7.28 -12.40 -0.22
CA GLU A 118 -6.31 -13.22 -0.94
C GLU A 118 -5.59 -14.18 0.01
N SER A 119 -5.10 -13.67 1.14
CA SER A 119 -4.36 -14.47 2.11
C SER A 119 -5.27 -15.47 2.86
N ALA A 120 -6.52 -15.09 3.17
CA ALA A 120 -7.51 -16.00 3.74
C ALA A 120 -7.92 -17.10 2.74
N PHE A 121 -8.06 -16.77 1.45
CA PHE A 121 -8.45 -17.71 0.40
C PHE A 121 -7.37 -18.75 0.09
N ALA A 122 -6.09 -18.39 0.23
CA ALA A 122 -4.96 -19.30 0.06
C ALA A 122 -4.84 -20.34 1.21
N MET A 123 -5.54 -20.15 2.32
CA MET A 123 -5.38 -20.93 3.54
C MET A 123 -6.31 -22.16 3.59
N ASP A 124 -5.80 -23.29 4.12
CA ASP A 124 -6.62 -24.47 4.38
C ASP A 124 -7.55 -24.23 5.58
N ALA A 125 -8.84 -23.97 5.30
CA ALA A 125 -9.83 -23.63 6.32
C ALA A 125 -9.94 -24.68 7.42
N HIS A 126 -9.85 -25.97 7.07
CA HIS A 126 -9.96 -27.06 8.04
C HIS A 126 -8.78 -27.08 9.04
N THR A 127 -7.56 -26.84 8.58
CA THR A 127 -6.38 -26.71 9.44
C THR A 127 -6.44 -25.42 10.25
N PHE A 128 -6.88 -24.31 9.64
CA PHE A 128 -6.99 -23.01 10.29
C PHE A 128 -7.95 -23.02 11.48
N VAL A 129 -9.16 -23.58 11.34
CA VAL A 129 -10.13 -23.62 12.44
C VAL A 129 -9.62 -24.44 13.64
N ARG A 130 -8.72 -25.41 13.42
CA ARG A 130 -8.10 -26.18 14.50
C ARG A 130 -7.07 -25.37 15.28
N CYS A 131 -6.39 -24.43 14.64
CA CYS A 131 -5.38 -23.56 15.27
C CYS A 131 -5.87 -22.12 15.50
N PHE A 132 -7.14 -21.81 15.23
CA PHE A 132 -7.71 -20.46 15.32
C PHE A 132 -7.49 -19.82 16.70
N SER A 133 -7.70 -20.58 17.77
CA SER A 133 -7.50 -20.10 19.14
C SER A 133 -6.03 -19.75 19.45
N GLN A 134 -5.08 -20.44 18.82
CA GLN A 134 -3.66 -20.11 18.96
C GLN A 134 -3.32 -18.85 18.16
N CYS A 135 -3.88 -18.71 16.96
CA CYS A 135 -3.67 -17.54 16.11
C CYS A 135 -4.23 -16.28 16.77
N ILE A 136 -5.44 -16.33 17.35
CA ILE A 136 -6.06 -15.16 18.00
C ILE A 136 -5.32 -14.76 19.28
N LEU A 137 -4.79 -15.73 20.03
CA LEU A 137 -4.04 -15.50 21.27
C LEU A 137 -2.66 -14.89 21.00
N MET A 138 -2.06 -15.16 19.83
CA MET A 138 -0.80 -14.54 19.42
C MET A 138 -1.05 -13.16 18.81
N ALA A 139 -2.01 -13.03 17.90
CA ALA A 139 -2.28 -11.79 17.18
C ALA A 139 -2.79 -10.67 18.10
N VAL A 140 -3.89 -10.88 18.85
CA VAL A 140 -4.54 -9.77 19.57
C VAL A 140 -3.78 -9.35 20.84
N PRO A 141 -3.49 -10.26 21.80
CA PRO A 141 -2.70 -9.92 22.98
C PRO A 141 -1.27 -9.48 22.64
N GLY A 142 -0.63 -10.17 21.69
CA GLY A 142 0.72 -9.83 21.24
C GLY A 142 0.77 -8.41 20.69
N LEU A 143 -0.20 -8.05 19.85
CA LEU A 143 -0.31 -6.71 19.31
C LEU A 143 -0.51 -5.66 20.39
N LEU A 144 -1.41 -5.88 21.34
CA LEU A 144 -1.68 -4.93 22.42
C LEU A 144 -0.45 -4.71 23.31
N ILE A 145 0.28 -5.79 23.64
CA ILE A 145 1.51 -5.71 24.43
C ILE A 145 2.60 -4.95 23.65
N CYS A 146 2.80 -5.28 22.37
CA CYS A 146 3.82 -4.64 21.55
C CYS A 146 3.52 -3.15 21.32
N SER A 147 2.25 -2.81 21.03
CA SER A 147 1.81 -1.42 20.91
C SER A 147 1.99 -0.65 22.22
N GLY A 148 1.58 -1.22 23.35
CA GLY A 148 1.76 -0.61 24.67
C GLY A 148 3.23 -0.40 25.05
N LEU A 149 4.08 -1.39 24.77
CA LEU A 149 5.53 -1.29 25.04
C LEU A 149 6.18 -0.23 24.14
N THR A 150 5.81 -0.19 22.85
CA THR A 150 6.30 0.82 21.90
C THR A 150 5.84 2.21 22.31
N ALA A 151 4.60 2.36 22.75
CA ALA A 151 4.06 3.62 23.24
C ALA A 151 4.80 4.09 24.50
N PHE A 152 4.99 3.19 25.47
CA PHE A 152 5.77 3.47 26.67
C PHE A 152 7.19 3.91 26.32
N LEU A 153 7.87 3.19 25.44
CA LEU A 153 9.22 3.54 25.02
C LEU A 153 9.26 4.90 24.30
N SER A 154 8.27 5.17 23.44
CA SER A 154 8.19 6.41 22.67
C SER A 154 8.01 7.64 23.56
N VAL A 155 7.14 7.55 24.58
CA VAL A 155 6.94 8.64 25.56
C VAL A 155 8.20 8.89 26.39
N ASN A 156 8.93 7.83 26.77
CA ASN A 156 10.11 7.95 27.62
C ASN A 156 11.40 8.34 26.86
N LEU A 157 11.56 7.94 25.60
CA LEU A 157 12.74 8.29 24.80
C LEU A 157 12.58 9.64 24.08
N PHE A 158 11.40 9.93 23.53
CA PHE A 158 11.16 11.13 22.73
C PHE A 158 10.51 12.26 23.54
N VAL A 159 11.05 12.50 24.74
CA VAL A 159 10.53 13.53 25.68
C VAL A 159 10.49 14.92 25.04
N SER A 160 11.44 15.24 24.15
CA SER A 160 11.49 16.52 23.44
C SER A 160 10.27 16.81 22.56
N TYR A 161 9.57 15.77 22.08
CA TYR A 161 8.43 15.89 21.19
C TYR A 161 7.07 15.92 21.93
N GLN A 162 7.05 15.76 23.26
CA GLN A 162 5.84 15.84 24.11
C GLN A 162 4.68 14.95 23.61
N TRP A 163 4.97 13.67 23.36
CA TRP A 163 3.98 12.74 22.83
C TRP A 163 2.87 12.47 23.85
N THR A 164 1.62 12.59 23.42
CA THR A 164 0.48 12.10 24.22
C THR A 164 0.43 10.57 24.18
N TRP A 165 -0.13 9.96 25.22
CA TRP A 165 -0.33 8.51 25.28
C TRP A 165 -1.11 7.97 24.07
N HIS A 166 -2.12 8.72 23.59
CA HIS A 166 -2.90 8.33 22.43
C HIS A 166 -2.07 8.33 21.14
N SER A 167 -1.25 9.37 20.92
CA SER A 167 -0.34 9.44 19.78
C SER A 167 0.73 8.34 19.81
N ALA A 168 1.23 8.03 21.02
CA ALA A 168 2.23 6.97 21.21
C ALA A 168 1.62 5.57 20.99
N LEU A 169 0.38 5.33 21.43
CA LEU A 169 -0.36 4.09 21.17
C LEU A 169 -0.71 3.93 19.69
N LEU A 170 -1.07 5.01 19.00
CA LEU A 170 -1.28 5.01 17.55
C LEU A 170 -0.02 4.62 16.78
N PHE A 171 1.12 5.15 17.19
CA PHE A 171 2.41 4.78 16.61
C PHE A 171 2.76 3.31 16.92
N GLY A 172 2.52 2.88 18.15
CA GLY A 172 2.68 1.48 18.55
C GLY A 172 1.79 0.53 17.76
N SER A 173 0.53 0.87 17.47
CA SER A 173 -0.37 0.00 16.72
C SER A 173 0.04 -0.16 15.26
N ILE A 174 0.53 0.91 14.61
CA ILE A 174 1.05 0.84 13.23
C ILE A 174 2.31 -0.04 13.17
N LEU A 175 3.23 0.11 14.13
CA LEU A 175 4.49 -0.64 14.13
C LEU A 175 4.36 -2.11 14.55
N SER A 176 3.24 -2.47 15.19
CA SER A 176 2.99 -3.83 15.69
C SER A 176 2.51 -4.80 14.62
N ALA A 177 2.09 -4.30 13.45
CA ALA A 177 1.78 -5.14 12.30
C ALA A 177 3.07 -5.87 11.82
N THR A 178 3.08 -7.20 11.91
CA THR A 178 4.23 -8.07 11.61
C THR A 178 3.98 -8.88 10.34
N ASP A 179 5.00 -8.97 9.48
CA ASP A 179 5.01 -9.88 8.32
C ASP A 179 5.97 -11.05 8.59
N PRO A 180 5.47 -12.17 9.17
CA PRO A 180 6.29 -13.35 9.38
C PRO A 180 6.62 -14.06 8.06
N VAL A 181 5.86 -13.84 6.99
CA VAL A 181 6.07 -14.49 5.68
C VAL A 181 7.38 -14.00 5.06
N ALA A 182 7.67 -12.70 5.12
CA ALA A 182 8.95 -12.15 4.68
C ALA A 182 10.14 -12.76 5.46
N VAL A 183 10.00 -12.92 6.77
CA VAL A 183 11.05 -13.47 7.64
C VAL A 183 11.27 -14.97 7.37
N VAL A 184 10.20 -15.75 7.23
CA VAL A 184 10.27 -17.19 6.93
C VAL A 184 10.84 -17.42 5.52
N ALA A 185 10.48 -16.59 4.54
CA ALA A 185 11.04 -16.65 3.20
C ALA A 185 12.56 -16.37 3.20
N LEU A 186 13.02 -15.37 3.96
CA LEU A 186 14.44 -15.10 4.14
C LEU A 186 15.17 -16.26 4.83
N LEU A 187 14.58 -16.83 5.88
CA LEU A 187 15.17 -17.95 6.59
C LEU A 187 15.32 -19.18 5.68
N ARG A 188 14.31 -19.46 4.85
CA ARG A 188 14.35 -20.55 3.85
C ARG A 188 15.37 -20.29 2.74
N ASP A 189 15.49 -19.05 2.26
CA ASP A 189 16.46 -18.69 1.23
C ASP A 189 17.91 -18.79 1.74
N VAL A 190 18.17 -18.26 2.94
CA VAL A 190 19.47 -18.42 3.62
C VAL A 190 19.76 -19.90 3.88
N GLY A 191 18.77 -20.65 4.34
CA GLY A 191 18.84 -22.10 4.51
C GLY A 191 19.21 -22.85 3.22
N GLY A 192 18.53 -22.57 2.13
CA GLY A 192 18.78 -23.17 0.81
C GLY A 192 20.17 -22.85 0.27
N LYS A 193 20.64 -21.62 0.44
CA LYS A 193 22.00 -21.20 0.06
C LYS A 193 23.07 -21.92 0.88
N LEU A 194 22.88 -22.07 2.20
CA LEU A 194 23.80 -22.85 3.04
C LEU A 194 23.79 -24.35 2.70
N LEU A 195 22.65 -24.88 2.22
CA LEU A 195 22.51 -26.28 1.82
C LEU A 195 23.13 -26.60 0.45
N ASN A 196 23.50 -25.61 -0.37
CA ASN A 196 24.27 -25.83 -1.61
C ASN A 196 25.66 -26.40 -1.27
N VAL A 197 25.76 -27.72 -1.38
CA VAL A 197 26.92 -28.55 -1.01
C VAL A 197 28.22 -28.15 -1.73
N GLY A 198 28.13 -27.42 -2.85
CA GLY A 198 29.29 -26.96 -3.64
C GLY A 198 30.22 -26.00 -2.90
N GLU A 199 29.71 -25.10 -2.05
CA GLU A 199 30.58 -24.23 -1.25
C GLU A 199 31.19 -24.99 -0.06
N LEU A 200 30.48 -25.97 0.51
CA LEU A 200 30.98 -26.80 1.60
C LEU A 200 32.20 -27.63 1.18
N VAL A 201 32.22 -28.13 -0.06
CA VAL A 201 33.39 -28.79 -0.67
C VAL A 201 34.56 -27.81 -0.83
N ARG A 202 34.27 -26.55 -1.16
CA ARG A 202 35.26 -25.47 -1.26
C ARG A 202 35.87 -25.09 0.09
N TRP A 203 35.06 -25.07 1.15
CA TRP A 203 35.50 -24.80 2.53
C TRP A 203 36.24 -25.98 3.18
N GLN A 204 35.97 -27.21 2.75
CA GLN A 204 36.71 -28.40 3.21
C GLN A 204 38.17 -28.43 2.73
N ALA A 205 38.51 -27.71 1.66
CA ALA A 205 39.87 -27.64 1.14
C ALA A 205 40.81 -26.73 1.97
N THR A 206 40.28 -25.81 2.78
CA THR A 206 41.08 -24.64 3.23
C THR A 206 41.50 -24.63 4.71
N SER A 207 41.00 -25.50 5.60
CA SER A 207 41.50 -25.59 7.00
C SER A 207 40.90 -26.78 7.78
N ARG A 208 41.73 -27.66 8.38
CA ARG A 208 41.26 -28.87 9.12
C ARG A 208 40.88 -28.65 10.59
N LEU A 209 41.25 -27.51 11.18
CA LEU A 209 41.04 -27.26 12.62
C LEU A 209 39.92 -26.25 12.90
N ALA A 210 39.79 -25.19 12.09
CA ALA A 210 38.67 -24.23 12.18
C ALA A 210 37.34 -24.83 11.69
N THR A 211 37.40 -25.85 10.83
CA THR A 211 36.24 -26.48 10.23
C THR A 211 35.41 -27.29 11.21
N ARG A 212 35.95 -27.85 12.31
CA ARG A 212 35.14 -28.70 13.21
C ARG A 212 34.16 -27.90 14.06
N VAL A 213 34.61 -26.78 14.62
CA VAL A 213 33.76 -25.87 15.41
C VAL A 213 32.82 -25.11 14.50
N LEU A 214 33.31 -24.58 13.37
CA LEU A 214 32.44 -23.89 12.42
C LEU A 214 31.43 -24.85 11.75
N ALA A 215 31.80 -26.10 11.48
CA ALA A 215 30.88 -27.10 10.94
C ALA A 215 29.91 -27.67 11.98
N SER A 216 30.18 -27.62 13.29
CA SER A 216 29.16 -27.95 14.30
C SER A 216 28.11 -26.85 14.39
N GLU A 217 28.53 -25.57 14.39
CA GLU A 217 27.60 -24.44 14.36
C GLU A 217 26.78 -24.38 13.06
N LEU A 218 27.45 -24.54 11.91
CA LEU A 218 26.79 -24.58 10.60
C LEU A 218 25.89 -25.81 10.44
N ARG A 219 26.18 -26.94 11.12
CA ARG A 219 25.26 -28.09 11.14
C ARG A 219 24.00 -27.79 11.91
N GLY A 220 24.11 -27.13 13.07
CA GLY A 220 22.95 -26.67 13.84
C GLY A 220 22.08 -25.71 13.03
N VAL A 221 22.71 -24.74 12.33
CA VAL A 221 22.01 -23.81 11.44
C VAL A 221 21.40 -24.52 10.23
N LYS A 222 22.06 -25.51 9.64
CA LYS A 222 21.52 -26.31 8.51
C LYS A 222 20.38 -27.21 8.93
N GLU A 223 20.45 -27.86 10.09
CA GLU A 223 19.34 -28.66 10.62
C GLU A 223 18.16 -27.78 10.99
N PHE A 224 18.40 -26.62 11.61
CA PHE A 224 17.36 -25.63 11.88
C PHE A 224 16.71 -25.14 10.58
N ALA A 225 17.52 -24.81 9.57
CA ALA A 225 17.04 -24.39 8.25
C ALA A 225 16.30 -25.51 7.48
N ALA A 226 16.78 -26.75 7.52
CA ALA A 226 16.13 -27.89 6.89
C ALA A 226 14.79 -28.23 7.58
N ARG A 227 14.74 -28.12 8.91
CA ARG A 227 13.48 -28.24 9.68
C ARG A 227 12.54 -27.07 9.41
N ALA A 228 13.06 -25.85 9.22
CA ALA A 228 12.29 -24.67 8.83
C ALA A 228 11.81 -24.71 7.35
N GLY A 229 12.47 -25.50 6.49
CA GLY A 229 12.01 -25.81 5.14
C GLY A 229 10.95 -26.91 5.12
N SER A 230 11.04 -27.87 6.05
CA SER A 230 10.07 -28.95 6.26
C SER A 230 9.00 -28.57 7.31
N THR A 231 8.46 -27.35 7.23
CA THR A 231 7.41 -26.87 8.12
C THR A 231 6.17 -27.75 7.98
N SER A 232 5.67 -28.30 9.09
CA SER A 232 4.37 -28.99 9.12
C SER A 232 3.29 -28.07 8.54
N LYS A 233 2.35 -28.62 7.76
CA LYS A 233 1.21 -27.85 7.21
C LYS A 233 0.53 -26.99 8.29
N ILE A 234 0.39 -27.54 9.50
CA ILE A 234 -0.17 -26.84 10.66
C ILE A 234 0.65 -25.61 11.04
N LEU A 235 1.98 -25.69 11.06
CA LEU A 235 2.83 -24.58 11.47
C LEU A 235 2.82 -23.46 10.41
N THR A 236 2.77 -23.81 9.13
CA THR A 236 2.56 -22.82 8.06
C THR A 236 1.22 -22.11 8.23
N THR A 237 0.13 -22.88 8.44
CA THR A 237 -1.20 -22.31 8.67
C THR A 237 -1.28 -21.45 9.94
N ILE A 238 -0.54 -21.79 11.00
CA ILE A 238 -0.45 -20.95 12.21
C ILE A 238 0.24 -19.63 11.89
N ILE A 239 1.37 -19.65 11.16
CA ILE A 239 2.13 -18.45 10.81
C ILE A 239 1.28 -17.55 9.90
N ASP A 240 0.67 -18.11 8.86
CA ASP A 240 -0.18 -17.35 7.94
C ASP A 240 -1.45 -16.82 8.66
N GLY A 241 -2.02 -17.62 9.56
CA GLY A 241 -3.20 -17.27 10.35
C GLY A 241 -2.93 -16.18 11.39
N GLU A 242 -1.78 -16.22 12.05
CA GLU A 242 -1.33 -15.17 12.97
C GLU A 242 -1.11 -13.86 12.22
N ALA A 243 -0.37 -13.87 11.10
CA ALA A 243 -0.15 -12.69 10.26
C ALA A 243 -1.47 -12.05 9.81
N LEU A 244 -2.38 -12.87 9.25
CA LEU A 244 -3.68 -12.42 8.76
C LEU A 244 -4.52 -11.76 9.87
N LEU A 245 -4.59 -12.40 11.04
CA LEU A 245 -5.33 -11.84 12.17
C LEU A 245 -4.63 -10.60 12.76
N ASN A 246 -3.30 -10.55 12.73
CA ASN A 246 -2.53 -9.42 13.20
C ASN A 246 -2.77 -8.17 12.32
N ASP A 247 -2.72 -8.32 11.00
CA ASP A 247 -3.00 -7.24 10.04
C ASP A 247 -4.43 -6.68 10.22
N GLY A 248 -5.41 -7.57 10.33
CA GLY A 248 -6.81 -7.19 10.58
C GLY A 248 -7.04 -6.57 11.96
N SER A 249 -6.34 -7.03 12.99
CA SER A 249 -6.46 -6.46 14.35
C SER A 249 -5.77 -5.10 14.45
N ALA A 250 -4.64 -4.92 13.77
CA ALA A 250 -3.87 -3.67 13.76
C ALA A 250 -4.66 -2.52 13.18
N ILE A 251 -5.37 -2.73 12.06
CA ILE A 251 -6.21 -1.70 11.46
C ILE A 251 -7.35 -1.29 12.41
N VAL A 252 -8.05 -2.26 13.00
CA VAL A 252 -9.19 -1.98 13.89
C VAL A 252 -8.72 -1.23 15.13
N ILE A 253 -7.62 -1.67 15.73
CA ILE A 253 -7.04 -1.00 16.91
C ILE A 253 -6.55 0.40 16.55
N TYR A 254 -5.91 0.58 15.39
CA TYR A 254 -5.50 1.89 14.90
C TYR A 254 -6.71 2.83 14.73
N GLU A 255 -7.81 2.37 14.13
CA GLU A 255 -9.01 3.17 13.94
C GLU A 255 -9.64 3.60 15.27
N VAL A 256 -9.77 2.66 16.22
CA VAL A 256 -10.30 2.95 17.56
C VAL A 256 -9.41 3.96 18.28
N LEU A 257 -8.09 3.77 18.26
CA LEU A 257 -7.15 4.70 18.90
C LEU A 257 -7.16 6.07 18.21
N MET A 258 -7.41 6.12 16.91
CA MET A 258 -7.45 7.36 16.13
C MET A 258 -8.67 8.20 16.51
N GLU A 259 -9.82 7.54 16.69
CA GLU A 259 -11.04 8.19 17.17
C GLU A 259 -10.88 8.71 18.61
N LEU A 260 -10.20 7.95 19.47
CA LEU A 260 -9.88 8.38 20.84
C LEU A 260 -8.87 9.54 20.88
N ALA A 261 -7.88 9.55 19.98
CA ALA A 261 -6.88 10.61 19.91
C ALA A 261 -7.43 11.93 19.34
N MET A 262 -8.43 11.85 18.46
CA MET A 262 -9.02 12.99 17.75
C MET A 262 -10.56 12.94 17.79
N PRO A 263 -11.19 13.11 18.98
CA PRO A 263 -12.63 13.04 19.11
C PRO A 263 -13.30 14.14 18.26
N GLY A 264 -14.21 13.74 17.37
CA GLY A 264 -14.97 14.65 16.50
C GLY A 264 -14.57 14.63 15.01
N LYS A 265 -13.47 13.98 14.64
CA LYS A 265 -13.18 13.64 13.23
C LYS A 265 -13.81 12.29 12.88
N SER A 266 -15.14 12.20 13.07
CA SER A 266 -15.89 10.95 12.84
C SER A 266 -15.75 10.50 11.38
N MET A 267 -15.53 9.19 11.20
CA MET A 267 -15.36 8.51 9.91
C MET A 267 -16.68 8.29 9.15
N THR A 268 -17.79 8.83 9.63
CA THR A 268 -19.01 8.94 8.84
C THR A 268 -19.07 10.36 8.32
N GLY A 269 -18.85 10.52 7.02
CA GLY A 269 -19.11 11.78 6.34
C GLY A 269 -20.55 12.19 6.65
N LYS A 270 -20.72 13.19 7.52
CA LYS A 270 -21.96 13.95 7.56
C LYS A 270 -22.07 14.62 6.21
N TYR A 271 -22.75 13.97 5.27
CA TYR A 271 -23.44 14.69 4.20
C TYR A 271 -24.46 15.58 4.90
N THR A 272 -24.04 16.79 5.28
CA THR A 272 -24.96 17.90 5.40
C THR A 272 -25.25 18.32 3.96
N PRO A 273 -26.44 18.03 3.40
CA PRO A 273 -26.84 18.69 2.17
C PRO A 273 -26.79 20.19 2.47
N SER A 274 -25.91 20.89 1.75
CA SER A 274 -25.86 22.34 1.75
C SER A 274 -27.28 22.83 1.51
N THR A 275 -27.77 23.59 2.48
CA THR A 275 -29.01 24.36 2.48
C THR A 275 -29.53 24.63 1.07
N LEU A 276 -30.58 23.89 0.71
CA LEU A 276 -31.50 24.27 -0.35
C LEU A 276 -31.99 25.68 0.00
N GLY A 277 -31.84 26.60 -0.94
CA GLY A 277 -32.10 28.02 -0.73
C GLY A 277 -33.46 28.29 -0.13
N ASP A 278 -33.50 29.23 0.79
CA ASP A 278 -34.72 29.94 1.16
C ASP A 278 -34.75 31.29 0.41
N PRO A 279 -35.96 31.77 0.06
CA PRO A 279 -36.23 32.75 -1.01
C PRO A 279 -35.79 34.20 -0.74
#